data_AF-A0A2J1DUE7-F1
#
_entry.id   AF-A0A2J1DUE7-F1
#
_cell.length_a   1.000
_cell.length_b   1.000
_cell.length_c   1.000
_cell.angle_alpha   90.00
_cell.angle_beta   90.00
_cell.angle_gamma   90.00
#
_symmetry.space_group_name_H-M   'P 1'
#
loop_
_entity.id
_entity.type
_entity.pdbx_description
1 polymer ?
#
loop_
_entity_poly.entity_id
_entity_poly.type
_entity_poly.pdbx_seq_one_letter_code
_entity_poly.pdbx_strand_id
1 'polypeptide(L)'
;MTQSSNHIVVIKLGGSVLDSKDTSLKDIATLKQLGLKPVLIHGGASTVSAWSAKLGLETRLVNGERVTDDATLDVVAAILAGLVNKEIVAALLDMGIKAAGISGVDSATITGQIRATETGYLGDVVQVNTELITAAGCEYNPGNLTGQFSPNKPPLRKPPPVEYKRRPGSRRNCLRTPS
;
A
#
# COMPACT_ATOMS: atom_id res chain seq x y z
N MET A 1 -29.54 17.19 -11.89
CA MET A 1 -29.45 15.99 -11.04
C MET A 1 -28.30 15.14 -11.57
N THR A 2 -27.09 15.27 -11.04
CA THR A 2 -26.02 14.32 -11.35
C THR A 2 -26.24 13.10 -10.47
N GLN A 3 -26.62 11.97 -11.07
CA GLN A 3 -26.56 10.69 -10.37
C GLN A 3 -25.12 10.51 -9.87
N SER A 4 -24.92 10.54 -8.56
CA SER A 4 -23.67 10.10 -7.93
C SER A 4 -23.56 8.59 -8.19
N SER A 5 -22.91 8.24 -9.29
CA SER A 5 -22.80 6.85 -9.70
C SER A 5 -21.82 6.14 -8.75
N ASN A 6 -22.34 5.23 -7.91
CA ASN A 6 -21.59 4.50 -6.89
C ASN A 6 -20.72 3.38 -7.50
N HIS A 7 -20.10 3.64 -8.65
CA HIS A 7 -19.37 2.66 -9.44
C HIS A 7 -17.91 2.60 -8.98
N ILE A 8 -17.54 1.41 -8.52
CA ILE A 8 -16.16 1.06 -8.23
C ILE A 8 -15.47 0.73 -9.56
N VAL A 9 -14.31 1.33 -9.80
CA VAL A 9 -13.48 1.07 -10.98
C VAL A 9 -12.13 0.56 -10.50
N VAL A 10 -11.80 -0.69 -10.79
CA VAL A 10 -10.51 -1.28 -10.43
C VAL A 10 -9.52 -1.04 -11.55
N ILE A 11 -8.40 -0.39 -11.24
CA ILE A 11 -7.40 0.05 -12.22
C ILE A 11 -6.06 -0.59 -11.86
N LYS A 12 -5.49 -1.37 -12.79
CA LYS A 12 -4.13 -1.91 -12.65
C LYS A 12 -3.14 -0.98 -13.35
N LEU A 13 -2.21 -0.40 -12.59
CA LEU A 13 -1.03 0.25 -13.17
C LEU A 13 0.07 -0.77 -13.38
N GLY A 14 0.42 -0.98 -14.65
CA GLY A 14 1.60 -1.75 -15.07
C GLY A 14 2.82 -0.85 -15.23
N GLY A 15 4.01 -1.44 -15.26
CA GLY A 15 5.25 -0.71 -15.55
C GLY A 15 5.77 0.18 -14.41
N SER A 16 6.55 1.21 -14.78
CA SER A 16 7.09 2.20 -13.85
C SER A 16 6.00 3.25 -13.56
N VAL A 17 5.31 3.06 -12.43
CA VAL A 17 4.09 3.79 -12.04
C VAL A 17 4.29 5.30 -11.84
N LEU A 18 5.54 5.75 -11.78
CA LEU A 18 5.92 7.13 -11.46
C LEU A 18 6.97 7.69 -12.42
N ASP A 19 7.00 7.21 -13.66
CA ASP A 19 7.77 7.92 -14.68
C ASP A 19 7.19 9.35 -14.84
N SER A 20 8.05 10.35 -14.94
CA SER A 20 7.72 11.76 -15.18
C SER A 20 6.75 12.02 -16.34
N LYS A 21 6.63 11.07 -17.29
CA LYS A 21 5.71 11.15 -18.43
C LYS A 21 4.35 10.46 -18.19
N ASP A 22 4.18 9.77 -17.08
CA ASP A 22 2.96 9.01 -16.77
C ASP A 22 1.83 9.96 -16.31
N THR A 23 0.71 9.96 -17.03
CA THR A 23 -0.49 10.74 -16.69
C THR A 23 -1.52 9.94 -15.90
N SER A 24 -1.29 8.65 -15.66
CA SER A 24 -2.29 7.73 -15.10
C SER A 24 -2.84 8.19 -13.75
N LEU A 25 -2.01 8.80 -12.89
CA LEU A 25 -2.48 9.33 -11.60
C LEU A 25 -3.41 10.54 -11.77
N LYS A 26 -3.20 11.37 -12.79
CA LYS A 26 -4.09 12.49 -13.12
C LYS A 26 -5.44 11.97 -13.64
N ASP A 27 -5.43 10.90 -14.42
CA ASP A 27 -6.67 10.25 -14.89
C ASP A 27 -7.45 9.67 -13.72
N ILE A 28 -6.78 9.00 -12.78
CA ILE A 28 -7.38 8.49 -11.54
C ILE A 28 -7.97 9.62 -10.69
N ALA A 29 -7.26 10.73 -10.55
CA ALA A 29 -7.75 11.92 -9.86
C ALA A 29 -9.02 12.47 -10.53
N THR A 30 -9.02 12.53 -11.86
CA THR A 30 -10.18 12.96 -12.66
C THR A 30 -11.37 12.03 -12.45
N LEU A 31 -11.18 10.71 -12.48
CA LEU A 31 -12.25 9.74 -12.22
C LEU A 31 -12.87 9.95 -10.83
N LYS A 32 -12.03 10.17 -9.80
CA LYS A 32 -12.51 10.45 -8.44
C LYS A 32 -13.32 11.75 -8.38
N GLN A 33 -12.88 12.80 -9.06
CA GLN A 33 -13.59 14.09 -9.13
C GLN A 33 -14.92 13.99 -9.88
N LEU A 34 -15.04 13.08 -10.85
CA LEU A 34 -16.28 12.74 -11.55
C LEU A 34 -17.26 11.91 -10.70
N GLY A 35 -16.91 11.60 -9.44
CA GLY A 35 -17.75 10.86 -8.50
C GLY A 35 -17.59 9.34 -8.52
N LEU A 36 -16.64 8.81 -9.31
CA LEU A 36 -16.32 7.37 -9.31
C LEU A 36 -15.48 7.01 -8.07
N LYS A 37 -15.41 5.70 -7.79
CA LYS A 37 -14.62 5.14 -6.69
C LYS A 37 -13.47 4.29 -7.23
N PRO A 38 -12.36 4.90 -7.69
CA PRO A 38 -11.24 4.15 -8.21
C PRO A 38 -10.55 3.34 -7.10
N VAL A 39 -10.27 2.07 -7.38
CA VAL A 39 -9.43 1.19 -6.58
C VAL A 39 -8.18 0.87 -7.40
N LEU A 40 -7.03 1.33 -6.92
CA LEU A 40 -5.78 1.26 -7.65
C LEU A 40 -4.93 0.06 -7.22
N ILE A 41 -4.51 -0.77 -8.17
CA ILE A 41 -3.58 -1.88 -7.97
C ILE A 41 -2.29 -1.57 -8.72
N HIS A 42 -1.18 -1.43 -8.01
CA HIS A 42 0.12 -1.12 -8.61
C HIS A 42 1.06 -2.32 -8.59
N GLY A 43 2.02 -2.31 -9.51
CA GLY A 43 3.17 -3.21 -9.48
C GLY A 43 4.41 -2.44 -9.02
N GLY A 44 5.57 -2.92 -9.42
CA GLY A 44 6.83 -2.21 -9.21
C GLY A 44 8.04 -3.07 -9.53
N ALA A 45 7.92 -3.98 -10.51
CA ALA A 45 8.97 -4.97 -10.80
C ALA A 45 10.32 -4.32 -11.14
N SER A 46 10.31 -3.21 -11.89
CA SER A 46 11.51 -2.41 -12.18
C SER A 46 12.14 -1.83 -10.91
N THR A 47 11.32 -1.21 -10.05
CA THR A 47 11.77 -0.63 -8.78
C THR A 47 12.32 -1.71 -7.83
N VAL A 48 11.65 -2.85 -7.73
CA VAL A 48 12.14 -4.02 -6.98
C VAL A 48 13.49 -4.46 -7.52
N SER A 49 13.63 -4.69 -8.83
CA SER A 49 14.92 -5.07 -9.44
C SER A 49 16.04 -4.07 -9.12
N ALA A 50 15.74 -2.77 -9.22
CA ALA A 50 16.72 -1.71 -8.94
C ALA A 50 17.19 -1.73 -7.48
N TRP A 51 16.27 -1.96 -6.53
CA TRP A 51 16.61 -2.04 -5.10
C TRP A 51 17.30 -3.36 -4.74
N SER A 52 16.88 -4.48 -5.31
CA SER A 52 17.59 -5.76 -5.17
C SER A 52 19.04 -5.63 -5.62
N ALA A 53 19.29 -5.01 -6.79
CA ALA A 53 20.65 -4.77 -7.28
C ALA A 53 21.48 -3.89 -6.33
N LYS A 54 20.90 -2.81 -5.79
CA LYS A 54 21.57 -1.94 -4.79
C LYS A 54 21.96 -2.69 -3.51
N LEU A 55 21.21 -3.72 -3.15
CA LEU A 55 21.45 -4.56 -1.97
C LEU A 55 22.30 -5.79 -2.27
N GLY A 56 22.79 -5.94 -3.51
CA GLY A 56 23.60 -7.10 -3.91
C GLY A 56 22.80 -8.39 -4.04
N LEU A 57 21.47 -8.32 -4.18
CA LEU A 57 20.61 -9.49 -4.40
C LEU A 57 20.46 -9.74 -5.91
N GLU A 58 20.90 -10.89 -6.37
CA GLU A 58 20.74 -11.29 -7.76
C GLU A 58 19.29 -11.63 -8.08
N THR A 59 18.78 -11.09 -9.18
CA THR A 59 17.47 -11.47 -9.70
C THR A 59 17.58 -12.77 -10.48
N ARG A 60 16.91 -13.82 -10.00
CA ARG A 60 16.78 -15.10 -10.70
C ARG A 60 15.37 -15.28 -11.24
N LEU A 61 15.27 -15.84 -12.44
CA LEU A 61 14.00 -16.17 -13.09
C LEU A 61 13.92 -17.67 -13.35
N VAL A 62 12.75 -18.26 -13.12
CA VAL A 62 12.39 -19.62 -13.53
C VAL A 62 11.08 -19.51 -14.31
N ASN A 63 11.06 -19.98 -15.55
CA ASN A 63 9.88 -19.90 -16.43
C ASN A 63 9.32 -18.47 -16.61
N GLY A 64 10.18 -17.45 -16.57
CA GLY A 64 9.77 -16.04 -16.65
C GLY A 64 9.29 -15.44 -15.33
N GLU A 65 9.26 -16.22 -14.25
CA GLU A 65 8.83 -15.79 -12.92
C GLU A 65 10.01 -15.55 -11.99
N ARG A 66 9.93 -14.50 -11.15
CA ARG A 66 10.97 -14.21 -10.17
C ARG A 66 10.99 -15.27 -9.08
N VAL A 67 12.15 -15.91 -8.92
CA VAL A 67 12.41 -16.69 -7.72
C VAL A 67 12.53 -15.72 -6.55
N THR A 68 11.68 -15.92 -5.54
CA THR A 68 11.59 -15.03 -4.38
C THR A 68 11.96 -15.82 -3.13
N ASP A 69 13.22 -15.73 -2.70
CA ASP A 69 13.68 -16.26 -1.42
C ASP A 69 13.40 -15.28 -0.26
N ASP A 70 13.79 -15.63 0.97
CA ASP A 70 13.52 -14.82 2.17
C ASP A 70 14.00 -13.36 2.02
N ALA A 71 15.24 -13.18 1.57
CA ALA A 71 15.82 -11.86 1.40
C ALA A 71 15.13 -11.07 0.29
N THR A 72 14.78 -11.74 -0.81
CA THR A 72 14.04 -11.13 -1.91
C THR A 72 12.62 -10.75 -1.48
N LEU A 73 11.96 -11.57 -0.65
CA LEU A 73 10.62 -11.30 -0.13
C LEU A 73 10.60 -10.02 0.72
N ASP A 74 11.57 -9.88 1.63
CA ASP A 74 11.70 -8.67 2.45
C ASP A 74 11.83 -7.40 1.59
N VAL A 75 12.64 -7.46 0.53
CA VAL A 75 12.80 -6.35 -0.42
C VAL A 75 11.50 -6.09 -1.19
N VAL A 76 10.85 -7.13 -1.72
CA VAL A 76 9.59 -6.99 -2.45
C VAL A 76 8.53 -6.32 -1.57
N ALA A 77 8.36 -6.79 -0.33
CA ALA A 77 7.39 -6.23 0.60
C ALA A 77 7.71 -4.76 0.94
N ALA A 78 8.96 -4.46 1.29
CA ALA A 78 9.39 -3.10 1.63
C ALA A 78 9.22 -2.12 0.46
N ILE A 79 9.56 -2.53 -0.75
CA ILE A 79 9.51 -1.66 -1.92
C ILE A 79 8.08 -1.48 -2.43
N LEU A 80 7.28 -2.55 -2.50
CA LEU A 80 5.91 -2.43 -3.00
C LEU A 80 5.01 -1.78 -1.96
N ALA A 81 4.93 -2.28 -0.73
CA ALA A 81 4.00 -1.75 0.28
C ALA A 81 4.50 -0.46 0.95
N GLY A 82 5.83 -0.26 0.98
CA GLY A 82 6.46 0.96 1.49
C GLY A 82 6.68 1.98 0.38
N LEU A 83 7.79 1.88 -0.34
CA LEU A 83 8.25 2.94 -1.24
C LEU A 83 7.21 3.30 -2.32
N VAL A 84 6.91 2.36 -3.22
CA VAL A 84 6.06 2.63 -4.39
C VAL A 84 4.64 3.01 -3.96
N ASN A 85 4.06 2.27 -3.02
CA ASN A 85 2.73 2.55 -2.51
C ASN A 85 2.62 3.96 -1.91
N LYS A 86 3.59 4.38 -1.10
CA LYS A 86 3.53 5.70 -0.44
C LYS A 86 3.88 6.85 -1.37
N GLU A 87 4.71 6.64 -2.38
CA GLU A 87 4.92 7.65 -3.43
C GLU A 87 3.64 7.90 -4.23
N ILE A 88 2.88 6.86 -4.58
CA ILE A 88 1.57 7.00 -5.25
C ILE A 88 0.57 7.74 -4.35
N VAL A 89 0.48 7.34 -3.08
CA VAL A 89 -0.42 7.99 -2.11
C VAL A 89 -0.07 9.47 -1.96
N ALA A 90 1.21 9.81 -1.80
CA ALA A 90 1.67 11.19 -1.71
C ALA A 90 1.32 11.99 -2.96
N ALA A 91 1.58 11.44 -4.15
CA ALA A 91 1.24 12.11 -5.41
C ALA A 91 -0.26 12.37 -5.58
N LEU A 92 -1.12 11.43 -5.17
CA LEU A 92 -2.57 11.64 -5.19
C LEU A 92 -3.02 12.70 -4.17
N LEU A 93 -2.41 12.72 -2.97
CA LEU A 93 -2.67 13.74 -1.96
C LEU A 93 -2.27 15.14 -2.45
N ASP A 94 -1.14 15.27 -3.14
CA ASP A 94 -0.69 16.52 -3.75
C ASP A 94 -1.66 17.02 -4.84
N MET A 95 -2.40 16.11 -5.48
CA MET A 95 -3.49 16.43 -6.41
C MET A 95 -4.83 16.72 -5.71
N GLY A 96 -4.86 16.78 -4.38
CA GLY A 96 -6.07 17.02 -3.59
C GLY A 96 -6.99 15.79 -3.46
N ILE A 97 -6.52 14.59 -3.83
CA ILE A 97 -7.28 13.36 -3.75
C ILE A 97 -6.94 12.64 -2.45
N LYS A 98 -7.95 12.40 -1.61
CA LYS A 98 -7.82 11.55 -0.43
C LYS A 98 -7.51 10.12 -0.87
N ALA A 99 -6.35 9.61 -0.47
CA ALA A 99 -5.90 8.26 -0.78
C ALA A 99 -5.36 7.55 0.47
N ALA A 100 -5.57 6.23 0.53
CA ALA A 100 -4.96 5.36 1.51
C ALA A 100 -4.35 4.16 0.77
N GLY A 101 -3.09 3.87 1.07
CA GLY A 101 -2.39 2.75 0.48
C GLY A 101 -2.33 1.57 1.44
N ILE A 102 -2.83 0.42 0.99
CA ILE A 102 -2.85 -0.85 1.71
C ILE A 102 -2.11 -1.94 0.92
N SER A 103 -1.83 -3.04 1.61
CA SER A 103 -1.26 -4.27 1.08
C SER A 103 -2.19 -5.45 1.35
N GLY A 104 -1.87 -6.62 0.81
CA GLY A 104 -2.70 -7.82 1.00
C GLY A 104 -2.86 -8.26 2.45
N VAL A 105 -1.88 -7.97 3.32
CA VAL A 105 -1.91 -8.38 4.73
C VAL A 105 -2.81 -7.49 5.59
N ASP A 106 -3.09 -6.26 5.14
CA ASP A 106 -3.96 -5.35 5.87
C ASP A 106 -5.38 -5.90 5.88
N SER A 107 -5.89 -6.25 7.07
CA SER A 107 -7.19 -6.90 7.25
C SER A 107 -7.37 -8.23 6.46
N ALA A 108 -6.27 -8.91 6.13
CA ALA A 108 -6.28 -10.09 5.25
C ALA A 108 -7.00 -9.82 3.91
N THR A 109 -6.81 -8.62 3.35
CA THR A 109 -7.42 -8.19 2.08
C THR A 109 -7.13 -9.20 0.95
N ILE A 110 -5.91 -9.75 0.90
CA ILE A 110 -5.53 -10.81 -0.03
C ILE A 110 -4.82 -11.91 0.75
N THR A 111 -5.33 -13.14 0.64
CA THR A 111 -4.64 -14.34 1.10
C THR A 111 -4.10 -15.09 -0.10
N GLY A 112 -2.83 -15.47 -0.03
CA GLY A 112 -2.16 -16.24 -1.07
C GLY A 112 -1.68 -17.60 -0.59
N GLN A 113 -1.44 -18.49 -1.54
CA GLN A 113 -0.81 -19.79 -1.32
C GLN A 113 0.42 -19.88 -2.21
N ILE A 114 1.53 -20.41 -1.66
CA ILE A 114 2.77 -20.63 -2.44
C ILE A 114 2.42 -21.51 -3.64
N ARG A 115 2.75 -21.04 -4.83
CA ARG A 115 2.41 -21.71 -6.09
C ARG A 115 3.25 -22.95 -6.28
N ALA A 116 4.56 -22.80 -6.15
CA ALA A 116 5.51 -23.88 -6.37
C ALA A 116 6.79 -23.65 -5.57
N THR A 117 7.43 -24.72 -5.13
CA THR A 117 8.62 -24.64 -4.27
C THR A 117 9.82 -23.99 -4.96
N GLU A 118 9.94 -24.17 -6.28
CA GLU A 118 11.04 -23.69 -7.11
C GLU A 118 11.03 -22.16 -7.33
N THR A 119 9.87 -21.51 -7.17
CA THR A 119 9.73 -20.05 -7.24
C THR A 119 9.80 -19.39 -5.85
N GLY A 120 9.99 -20.17 -4.79
CA GLY A 120 10.09 -19.69 -3.41
C GLY A 120 8.74 -19.18 -2.90
N TYR A 121 8.68 -17.91 -2.50
CA TYR A 121 7.49 -17.27 -1.93
C TYR A 121 6.53 -16.68 -2.97
N LEU A 122 6.69 -17.03 -4.25
CA LEU A 122 5.69 -16.67 -5.26
C LEU A 122 4.40 -17.43 -4.99
N GLY A 123 3.28 -16.73 -4.97
CA GLY A 123 1.98 -17.32 -4.64
C GLY A 123 0.85 -16.91 -5.56
N ASP A 124 -0.18 -17.76 -5.58
CA ASP A 124 -1.47 -17.50 -6.18
C ASP A 124 -2.45 -16.92 -5.17
N VAL A 125 -3.34 -16.05 -5.64
CA VAL A 125 -4.43 -15.52 -4.82
C VAL A 125 -5.47 -16.60 -4.60
N VAL A 126 -5.75 -16.94 -3.34
CA VAL A 126 -6.76 -17.95 -2.97
C VAL A 126 -8.02 -17.33 -2.37
N GLN A 127 -7.90 -16.14 -1.76
CA GLN A 127 -9.03 -15.44 -1.17
C GLN A 127 -8.81 -13.92 -1.21
N VAL A 128 -9.90 -13.18 -1.39
CA VAL A 128 -9.94 -11.71 -1.33
C VAL A 128 -11.01 -11.28 -0.33
N ASN A 129 -10.62 -10.51 0.70
CA ASN A 129 -11.54 -9.84 1.61
C ASN A 129 -11.65 -8.36 1.24
N THR A 130 -12.84 -7.90 0.86
CA THR A 130 -13.07 -6.52 0.40
C THR A 130 -13.54 -5.57 1.49
N GLU A 131 -13.78 -6.04 2.73
CA GLU A 131 -14.35 -5.24 3.82
C GLU A 131 -13.58 -3.95 4.08
N LEU A 132 -12.25 -4.02 4.14
CA LEU A 132 -11.39 -2.85 4.36
C LEU A 132 -11.52 -1.83 3.21
N ILE A 133 -11.56 -2.30 1.97
CA ILE A 133 -11.69 -1.46 0.77
C ILE A 133 -13.07 -0.79 0.75
N THR A 134 -14.13 -1.55 1.04
CA THR A 134 -15.50 -1.04 1.11
C THR A 134 -15.65 0.01 2.22
N ALA A 135 -15.10 -0.26 3.41
CA ALA A 135 -15.11 0.67 4.54
C ALA A 135 -14.35 1.97 4.22
N ALA A 136 -13.19 1.88 3.57
CA ALA A 136 -12.42 3.06 3.15
C ALA A 136 -13.13 3.88 2.05
N GLY A 137 -13.94 3.23 1.21
CA GLY A 137 -14.77 3.86 0.18
C GLY A 137 -16.08 4.48 0.69
N CYS A 138 -16.41 4.28 1.97
CA CYS A 138 -17.48 5.02 2.65
C CYS A 138 -16.94 6.39 3.04
N GLU A 139 -17.37 7.42 2.31
CA GLU A 139 -17.08 8.80 2.71
C GLU A 139 -17.84 9.08 4.01
N TYR A 140 -17.09 9.14 5.11
CA TYR A 140 -17.60 9.64 6.37
C TYR A 140 -17.94 11.12 6.20
N ASN A 141 -19.23 11.45 6.17
CA ASN A 141 -19.69 12.83 6.13
C ASN A 141 -19.74 13.39 7.56
N PRO A 142 -18.80 14.28 7.97
CA PRO A 142 -18.77 14.81 9.33
C PRO A 142 -19.98 15.69 9.67
N GLY A 143 -20.85 16.02 8.70
CA GLY A 143 -22.11 16.73 8.92
C GLY A 143 -23.11 16.01 9.85
N ASN A 144 -22.84 14.76 10.24
CA ASN A 144 -23.66 14.03 11.22
C ASN A 144 -22.92 13.73 12.54
N LEU A 145 -21.80 14.42 12.82
CA LEU A 145 -21.24 14.51 14.17
C LEU A 145 -21.44 15.92 14.71
N THR A 146 -22.60 16.16 15.30
CA THR A 146 -22.74 17.15 16.38
C THR A 146 -22.08 16.58 17.66
N GLY A 147 -20.81 16.20 17.57
CA GLY A 147 -19.94 15.93 18.70
C GLY A 147 -18.89 17.02 18.72
N GLN A 148 -19.05 17.99 19.62
CA GLN A 148 -18.23 19.19 19.76
C GLN A 148 -16.73 18.89 19.65
N PHE A 149 -16.10 19.30 18.55
CA PHE A 149 -14.65 19.37 18.44
C PHE A 149 -14.22 20.70 19.09
N SER A 150 -13.61 20.63 20.28
CA SER A 150 -13.08 21.81 20.97
C SER A 150 -11.83 22.33 20.23
N PRO A 151 -11.80 23.59 19.77
CA PRO A 151 -10.74 24.13 18.92
C PRO A 151 -9.40 24.39 19.64
N ASN A 152 -9.28 24.04 20.93
CA ASN A 152 -8.10 24.34 21.75
C ASN A 152 -7.19 23.13 22.05
N LYS A 153 -7.27 22.04 21.28
CA LYS A 153 -6.28 20.96 21.42
C LYS A 153 -5.03 21.31 20.60
N PRO A 154 -3.84 21.50 21.22
CA PRO A 154 -2.63 21.84 20.49
C PRO A 154 -2.27 20.73 19.49
N PRO A 155 -1.55 21.06 18.39
CA PRO A 155 -1.18 20.10 17.36
C PRO A 155 -0.45 18.90 17.97
N LEU A 156 -0.72 17.72 17.41
CA LEU A 156 -0.10 16.45 17.77
C LEU A 156 1.42 16.67 17.93
N ARG A 157 1.90 16.57 19.17
CA ARG A 157 3.33 16.64 19.48
C ARG A 157 4.03 15.49 18.72
N LYS A 158 5.28 15.72 18.31
CA LYS A 158 6.16 14.66 17.80
C LYS A 158 6.02 13.42 18.69
N PRO A 159 5.88 12.21 18.12
CA PRO A 159 5.87 11.00 18.93
C PRO A 159 7.15 10.98 19.77
N PRO A 160 7.07 10.55 21.05
CA PRO A 160 8.27 10.44 21.88
C PRO A 160 9.30 9.51 21.21
N PRO A 161 10.60 9.69 21.50
CA PRO A 161 11.62 8.79 20.99
C PRO A 161 11.26 7.34 21.36
N VAL A 162 11.20 6.47 20.36
CA VAL A 162 10.96 5.04 20.58
C VAL A 162 12.28 4.44 21.07
N GLU A 163 12.36 4.11 22.36
CA GLU A 163 13.54 3.47 22.94
C GLU A 163 13.49 1.95 22.67
N TYR A 164 14.36 1.46 21.79
CA TYR A 164 14.49 0.02 21.53
C TYR A 164 15.37 -0.65 22.58
N LYS A 165 14.77 -1.33 23.56
CA LYS A 165 15.51 -2.22 24.47
C LYS A 165 15.50 -3.66 23.94
N ARG A 166 16.69 -4.23 23.75
CA ARG A 166 16.88 -5.66 23.43
C ARG A 166 16.38 -6.51 24.61
N ARG A 167 15.52 -7.50 24.33
CA ARG A 167 15.30 -8.60 25.29
C ARG A 167 16.60 -9.42 25.39
N PRO A 168 17.07 -9.79 26.59
CA PRO A 168 18.19 -10.72 26.73
C PRO A 168 17.90 -12.01 25.94
N GLY A 169 18.76 -12.35 24.98
CA GLY A 169 18.64 -13.55 24.14
C GLY A 169 17.87 -13.43 22.82
N SER A 170 17.27 -12.27 22.49
CA SER A 170 16.58 -12.07 21.19
C SER A 170 17.47 -11.33 20.17
N ARG A 171 17.57 -11.85 18.94
CA ARG A 171 18.16 -11.13 17.78
C ARG A 171 17.20 -10.12 17.12
N ARG A 172 15.94 -10.04 17.55
CA ARG A 172 14.92 -9.13 17.00
C ARG A 172 14.45 -8.11 18.04
N ASN A 173 14.32 -6.87 17.58
CA ASN A 173 13.73 -5.77 18.33
C ASN A 173 12.19 -5.90 18.30
N CYS A 174 11.55 -5.95 19.46
CA CYS A 174 10.08 -5.94 19.56
C CYS A 174 9.62 -4.59 20.10
N LEU A 175 8.64 -3.98 19.43
CA LEU A 175 7.91 -2.82 19.95
C LEU A 175 7.04 -3.26 21.13
N ARG A 176 7.17 -2.61 22.28
CA ARG A 176 6.12 -2.61 23.31
C ARG A 176 5.39 -1.29 23.22
N THR A 177 4.08 -1.33 23.13
CA THR A 177 3.26 -0.14 23.43
C THR A 177 3.34 0.13 24.93
N PRO A 178 3.39 1.40 25.37
CA PRO A 178 3.32 1.74 26.79
C PRO A 178 2.00 1.22 27.39
N SER A 179 2.03 0.91 28.69
CA SER A 179 0.81 0.63 29.48
C SER A 179 0.07 1.92 29.76
#